data_AF-A0A942YCH1-F1
#
_entry.id   AF-A0A942YCH1-F1
#
_cell.length_a   1.000
_cell.length_b   1.000
_cell.length_c   1.000
_cell.angle_alpha   90.00
_cell.angle_beta   90.00
_cell.angle_gamma   90.00
#
_symmetry.space_group_name_H-M   'P 1'
#
loop_
_entity.id
_entity.type
_entity.pdbx_description
1 polymer ?
#
loop_
_entity_poly.entity_id
_entity_poly.type
_entity_poly.pdbx_seq_one_letter_code
_entity_poly.pdbx_strand_id
1 'polypeptide(L)'
;MNITGHTLEKLEDPFGLLSGDRYEIFLDLDIDEEDELFSDNGVGLRVLFVVDENGSKISNYHFFEKGSDKVFDFALEEDEEQIVFDYCQSIIRED
;
A
#
# COMPACT_ATOMS: atom_id res chain seq x y z
N MET A 1 0.94 7.49 11.75
CA MET A 1 1.67 7.09 10.52
C MET A 1 1.75 8.23 9.50
N ASN A 2 2.91 8.42 8.84
CA ASN A 2 3.06 9.30 7.67
C ASN A 2 3.66 8.55 6.47
N ILE A 3 3.21 8.84 5.24
CA ILE A 3 3.80 8.28 4.00
C ILE A 3 4.92 9.21 3.53
N THR A 4 6.12 8.66 3.33
CA THR A 4 7.34 9.43 2.99
C THR A 4 7.93 9.11 1.62
N GLY A 5 7.49 8.01 1.01
CA GLY A 5 7.97 7.55 -0.29
C GLY A 5 7.08 6.44 -0.84
N HIS A 6 7.21 6.16 -2.13
CA HIS A 6 6.51 5.04 -2.76
C HIS A 6 7.27 4.47 -3.96
N THR A 7 6.95 3.24 -4.31
CA THR A 7 7.20 2.64 -5.62
C THR A 7 5.87 2.10 -6.15
N LEU A 8 5.54 2.41 -7.41
CA LEU A 8 4.33 1.99 -8.09
C LEU A 8 4.69 0.99 -9.19
N GLU A 9 4.05 -0.17 -9.21
CA GLU A 9 4.17 -1.16 -10.27
C GLU A 9 2.79 -1.56 -10.79
N LYS A 10 2.53 -1.38 -12.09
CA LYS A 10 1.33 -1.91 -12.73
C LYS A 10 1.51 -3.40 -13.03
N LEU A 11 0.60 -4.23 -12.55
CA LEU A 11 0.63 -5.67 -12.79
C LEU A 11 0.07 -5.99 -14.19
N GLU A 12 0.80 -6.80 -14.95
CA GLU A 12 0.33 -7.32 -16.23
C GLU A 12 -0.70 -8.45 -16.00
N ASP A 13 -1.84 -8.37 -16.69
CA ASP A 13 -2.77 -9.50 -16.84
C ASP A 13 -2.60 -10.11 -18.24
N PRO A 14 -1.72 -11.12 -18.41
CA PRO A 14 -1.45 -11.70 -19.72
C PRO A 14 -2.64 -12.48 -20.30
N PHE A 15 -3.63 -12.83 -19.47
CA PHE A 15 -4.80 -13.57 -19.90
C PHE A 15 -6.02 -12.68 -20.16
N GLY A 16 -6.01 -11.44 -19.66
CA GLY A 16 -7.13 -10.50 -19.79
C GLY A 16 -8.42 -11.01 -19.14
N LEU A 17 -8.29 -11.78 -18.05
CA LEU A 17 -9.43 -12.37 -17.34
C LEU A 17 -9.99 -11.44 -16.26
N LEU A 18 -9.20 -10.47 -15.81
CA LEU A 18 -9.52 -9.60 -14.70
C LEU A 18 -10.11 -8.28 -15.21
N SER A 19 -11.17 -7.81 -14.54
CA SER A 19 -11.65 -6.45 -14.76
C SER A 19 -10.70 -5.45 -14.11
N GLY A 20 -10.43 -4.37 -14.84
CA GLY A 20 -9.66 -3.23 -14.37
C GLY A 20 -8.15 -3.48 -14.26
N ASP A 21 -7.45 -2.40 -13.94
CA ASP A 21 -6.01 -2.39 -13.71
C ASP A 21 -5.68 -2.77 -12.26
N ARG A 22 -4.51 -3.41 -12.08
CA ARG A 22 -3.94 -3.72 -10.77
C ARG A 22 -2.61 -3.04 -10.60
N TYR A 23 -2.40 -2.50 -9.43
CA TYR A 23 -1.17 -1.84 -9.04
C TYR A 23 -0.68 -2.47 -7.74
N GLU A 24 0.59 -2.84 -7.74
CA GLU A 24 1.33 -3.17 -6.54
C GLU A 24 2.12 -1.93 -6.11
N ILE A 25 1.83 -1.44 -4.91
CA ILE A 25 2.38 -0.20 -4.39
C ILE A 25 3.13 -0.52 -3.10
N PHE A 26 4.40 -0.15 -3.06
CA PHE A 26 5.20 -0.21 -1.85
C PHE A 26 5.32 1.20 -1.28
N LEU A 27 4.78 1.42 -0.08
CA LEU A 27 4.85 2.70 0.61
C LEU A 27 5.93 2.65 1.69
N ASP A 28 6.72 3.72 1.76
CA ASP A 28 7.65 3.97 2.86
C ASP A 28 6.92 4.74 3.96
N LEU A 29 6.90 4.20 5.16
CA LEU A 29 6.19 4.80 6.29
C LEU A 29 7.16 5.35 7.34
N ASP A 30 6.77 6.48 7.90
CA ASP A 30 7.34 7.05 9.13
C ASP A 30 6.35 6.78 10.26
N ILE A 31 6.81 6.01 11.24
CA ILE A 31 6.03 5.50 12.37
C ILE A 31 6.64 6.07 13.64
N ASP A 32 5.81 6.60 14.53
CA ASP A 32 6.25 7.18 15.79
C ASP A 32 6.95 6.12 16.67
N GLU A 33 8.03 6.47 17.36
CA GLU A 33 8.81 5.52 18.19
C GLU A 33 8.00 4.91 19.35
N GLU A 34 6.90 5.56 19.74
CA GLU A 34 6.00 5.09 20.80
C GLU A 34 4.90 4.13 20.28
N ASP A 35 4.81 3.95 18.96
CA ASP A 35 3.82 3.09 18.30
C ASP A 35 4.24 1.61 18.34
N GLU A 36 3.27 0.71 18.47
CA GLU A 36 3.53 -0.74 18.48
C GLU A 36 3.99 -1.30 17.14
N LEU A 37 3.71 -0.61 16.05
CA LEU A 37 4.16 -0.94 14.70
C LEU A 37 5.63 -0.53 14.47
N PHE A 38 6.23 0.29 15.35
CA PHE A 38 7.57 0.83 15.16
C PHE A 38 8.65 -0.26 14.99
N SER A 39 9.60 0.00 14.08
CA SER A 39 10.84 -0.78 13.93
C SER A 39 12.02 0.12 13.60
N ASP A 40 13.17 -0.11 14.23
CA ASP A 40 14.45 0.56 13.93
C ASP A 40 14.90 0.36 12.47
N ASN A 41 14.47 -0.72 11.83
CA ASN A 41 14.77 -0.99 10.43
C ASN A 41 13.86 -0.19 9.47
N GLY A 42 12.83 0.45 10.01
CA GLY A 42 11.78 1.13 9.26
C GLY A 42 10.63 0.19 8.87
N VAL A 43 9.49 0.80 8.60
CA VAL A 43 8.24 0.10 8.26
C VAL A 43 7.82 0.48 6.85
N GLY A 44 7.37 -0.51 6.08
CA GLY A 44 6.71 -0.30 4.80
C GLY A 44 5.32 -0.91 4.79
N LEU A 45 4.50 -0.48 3.82
CA LEU A 45 3.19 -1.06 3.54
C LEU A 45 3.13 -1.47 2.07
N ARG A 46 2.84 -2.74 1.83
CA ARG A 46 2.56 -3.24 0.48
C ARG A 46 1.05 -3.21 0.26
N VAL A 47 0.60 -2.52 -0.78
CA VAL A 47 -0.81 -2.33 -1.12
C VAL A 47 -1.07 -2.90 -2.51
N LEU A 48 -2.05 -3.81 -2.62
CA LEU A 48 -2.61 -4.24 -3.88
C LEU A 48 -3.85 -3.39 -4.18
N PHE A 49 -3.73 -2.50 -5.15
CA PHE A 49 -4.78 -1.54 -5.51
C PHE A 49 -5.43 -1.93 -6.84
N VAL A 50 -6.75 -1.84 -6.92
CA VAL A 50 -7.54 -2.19 -8.12
C VAL A 50 -8.33 -0.98 -8.59
N VAL A 51 -8.30 -0.72 -9.89
CA VAL A 51 -9.08 0.33 -10.55
C VAL A 51 -9.90 -0.29 -11.67
N ASP A 52 -11.22 -0.32 -11.52
CA ASP A 52 -12.14 -0.83 -12.54
C ASP A 52 -13.32 0.12 -12.79
N GLU A 53 -14.30 -0.32 -13.57
CA GLU A 53 -15.49 0.47 -13.92
C GLU A 53 -16.36 0.86 -12.72
N ASN A 54 -16.27 0.13 -11.61
CA ASN A 54 -16.98 0.40 -10.35
C ASN A 54 -16.20 1.34 -9.42
N GLY A 55 -14.99 1.74 -9.81
CA GLY A 55 -14.13 2.64 -9.06
C GLY A 55 -12.84 1.98 -8.60
N SER A 56 -12.27 2.55 -7.54
CA SER A 56 -10.99 2.12 -6.97
C SER A 56 -11.20 1.44 -5.63
N LYS A 57 -10.34 0.47 -5.30
CA LYS A 57 -10.29 -0.17 -3.97
C LYS A 57 -8.90 -0.67 -3.61
N ILE A 58 -8.61 -0.72 -2.32
CA ILE A 58 -7.53 -1.55 -1.78
C ILE A 58 -8.06 -3.00 -1.73
N SER A 59 -7.45 -3.90 -2.50
CA SER A 59 -7.84 -5.31 -2.51
C SER A 59 -7.14 -6.13 -1.44
N ASN A 60 -5.92 -5.74 -1.07
CA ASN A 60 -5.14 -6.34 0.01
C ASN A 60 -4.05 -5.37 0.44
N TYR A 61 -3.62 -5.46 1.69
CA TYR A 61 -2.41 -4.80 2.17
C TYR A 61 -1.74 -5.62 3.27
N HIS A 62 -0.46 -5.35 3.54
CA HIS A 62 0.22 -5.78 4.77
C HIS A 62 1.42 -4.88 5.07
N PHE A 63 1.69 -4.69 6.35
CA PHE A 63 2.90 -4.04 6.83
C PHE A 63 4.08 -5.00 6.81
N PHE A 64 5.27 -4.48 6.53
CA PHE A 64 6.51 -5.24 6.54
C PHE A 64 7.66 -4.40 7.11
N GLU A 65 8.65 -5.08 7.67
CA GLU A 65 9.89 -4.46 8.11
C GLU A 65 10.84 -4.29 6.91
N LYS A 66 11.43 -3.11 6.74
CA LYS A 66 12.33 -2.88 5.61
C LYS A 66 13.61 -3.69 5.76
N GLY A 67 14.06 -4.28 4.65
CA GLY A 67 15.30 -5.05 4.61
C GLY A 67 15.20 -6.44 5.27
N SER A 68 14.01 -6.89 5.67
CA SER A 68 13.77 -8.26 6.16
C SER A 68 12.52 -8.87 5.52
N ASP A 69 12.34 -10.19 5.68
CA ASP A 69 11.13 -10.91 5.22
C ASP A 69 9.99 -10.87 6.27
N LYS A 70 10.12 -10.01 7.29
CA LYS A 70 9.17 -9.94 8.40
C LYS A 70 7.94 -9.15 8.00
N VAL A 71 6.79 -9.84 8.00
CA VAL A 71 5.46 -9.23 7.89
C VAL A 71 4.92 -8.97 9.30
N PHE A 72 4.31 -7.80 9.50
CA PHE A 72 3.65 -7.48 10.76
C PHE A 72 2.15 -7.80 10.69
N ASP A 73 1.61 -8.37 11.75
CA ASP A 73 0.19 -8.73 11.88
C ASP A 73 -0.60 -7.55 12.49
N PHE A 74 -0.57 -6.42 11.79
CA PHE A 74 -1.35 -5.23 12.12
C PHE A 74 -2.27 -4.86 10.95
N ALA A 75 -3.42 -4.30 11.29
CA ALA A 75 -4.35 -3.72 10.32
C ALA A 75 -4.24 -2.20 10.36
N LEU A 76 -4.53 -1.56 9.23
CA LEU A 76 -4.74 -0.11 9.20
C LEU A 76 -5.99 0.21 10.03
N GLU A 77 -5.92 1.30 10.78
CA GLU A 77 -7.13 1.93 11.33
C GLU A 77 -7.97 2.55 10.20
N GLU A 78 -9.25 2.86 10.43
CA GLU A 78 -10.18 3.32 9.37
C GLU A 78 -9.72 4.65 8.75
N ASP A 79 -9.17 5.56 9.55
CA ASP A 79 -8.61 6.83 9.09
C ASP A 79 -7.28 6.64 8.35
N GLU A 80 -6.43 5.74 8.82
CA GLU A 80 -5.19 5.36 8.12
C GLU A 80 -5.46 4.69 6.76
N GLU A 81 -6.46 3.79 6.69
CA GLU A 81 -6.87 3.14 5.45
C GLU A 81 -7.36 4.17 4.43
N GLN A 82 -8.11 5.18 4.88
CA GLN A 82 -8.56 6.28 4.01
C GLN A 82 -7.37 7.11 3.50
N ILE A 83 -6.40 7.43 4.36
CA ILE A 83 -5.17 8.16 3.97
C ILE A 83 -4.38 7.36 2.92
N VAL A 84 -4.20 6.06 3.14
CA VAL A 84 -3.50 5.17 2.19
C VAL A 84 -4.26 5.07 0.88
N PHE A 85 -5.60 4.94 0.93
CA PHE A 85 -6.44 4.88 -0.25
C PHE A 85 -6.31 6.15 -1.11
N ASP A 86 -6.44 7.32 -0.48
CA ASP A 86 -6.37 8.61 -1.18
C ASP A 86 -4.99 8.85 -1.78
N TYR A 87 -3.94 8.46 -1.07
CA TYR A 87 -2.57 8.51 -1.58
C TYR A 87 -2.33 7.57 -2.76
N CYS A 88 -2.78 6.31 -2.68
CA CYS A 88 -2.64 5.36 -3.78
C CYS A 88 -3.42 5.83 -5.02
N GLN A 89 -4.62 6.39 -4.80
CA GLN A 89 -5.42 6.94 -5.89
C GLN A 89 -4.78 8.18 -6.52
N SER A 90 -4.10 9.03 -5.75
CA SER A 90 -3.43 10.21 -6.30
C SER A 90 -2.23 9.82 -7.16
N ILE A 91 -1.36 8.92 -6.70
CA ILE A 91 -0.16 8.53 -7.47
C ILE A 91 -0.52 7.80 -8.77
N ILE A 92 -1.58 6.99 -8.79
CA ILE A 92 -2.05 6.31 -10.01
C ILE A 92 -2.60 7.31 -11.04
N ARG A 93 -3.14 8.46 -10.61
CA ARG A 93 -3.63 9.50 -11.53
C ARG A 93 -2.50 10.34 -12.15
N GLU A 94 -1.32 10.31 -11.54
CA GLU A 94 -0.16 11.08 -12.00
C GLU A 94 0.77 10.28 -12.93
N ASP A 95 0.67 8.95 -12.92
CA ASP A 95 1.34 8.01 -13.84
C ASP A 95 0.59 7.88 -15.19
#